data_AF-A0AB35FKI6-F1
#
_entry.id   AF-A0AB35FKI6-F1
#
_cell.length_a   1.000
_cell.length_b   1.000
_cell.length_c   1.000
_cell.angle_alpha   90.00
_cell.angle_beta   90.00
_cell.angle_gamma   90.00
#
_symmetry.space_group_name_H-M   'P 1'
#
loop_
_entity.id
_entity.type
_entity.pdbx_description
1 polymer ?
#
loop_
_entity_poly.entity_id
_entity_poly.type
_entity_poly.pdbx_seq_one_letter_code
_entity_poly.pdbx_strand_id
1 'polypeptide(L)'
;MSDTITDFNRSLKATAGARFNAAKRLEHIDKRMTALTSFSSAYLILLSVGPSLMGASAASQPITNLFSTALSVLLLASSVLSYASGHAVRSEQYRRSALEIQEIRRELRFAGENVTQELFSTLSHRYDAVLQKYSINHDDVDFYRYQLQYPKEYIMNRFDRFEKSAKVFMAYSYPAMILLLLTGAVLLFTIFLIVWGGDAGRFLEWAAMRFS
;
A
#
# COMPACT_ATOMS: atom_id res chain seq x y z
N MET A 1 24.94 -21.60 -24.89
CA MET A 1 23.82 -22.31 -24.24
C MET A 1 23.85 -22.12 -22.71
N SER A 2 24.97 -22.39 -22.02
CA SER A 2 25.09 -22.21 -20.57
C SER A 2 24.76 -20.78 -20.09
N ASP A 3 25.28 -19.75 -20.76
CA ASP A 3 24.99 -18.34 -20.42
C ASP A 3 23.51 -18.01 -20.61
N THR A 4 22.91 -18.46 -21.71
CA THR A 4 21.47 -18.28 -22.01
C THR A 4 20.58 -18.91 -20.94
N ILE A 5 20.92 -20.12 -20.48
CA ILE A 5 20.20 -20.81 -19.39
C ILE A 5 20.36 -20.04 -18.08
N THR A 6 21.56 -19.52 -17.81
CA THR A 6 21.85 -18.73 -16.61
C THR A 6 21.07 -17.43 -16.58
N ASP A 7 21.01 -16.72 -17.70
CA ASP A 7 20.26 -15.48 -17.86
C ASP A 7 18.75 -15.72 -17.77
N PHE A 8 18.25 -16.80 -18.38
CA PHE A 8 16.84 -17.19 -18.25
C PHE A 8 16.48 -17.53 -16.80
N ASN A 9 17.29 -18.31 -16.10
CA ASN A 9 17.10 -18.60 -14.68
C ASN A 9 17.12 -17.33 -13.81
N ARG A 10 17.99 -16.37 -14.14
CA ARG A 10 18.04 -15.06 -13.46
C ARG A 10 16.77 -14.26 -13.70
N SER A 11 16.28 -14.22 -14.93
CA SER A 11 15.03 -13.57 -15.32
C SER A 11 13.83 -14.19 -14.57
N LEU A 12 13.68 -15.52 -14.61
CA LEU A 12 12.63 -16.24 -13.88
C LEU A 12 12.64 -15.91 -12.39
N LYS A 13 13.83 -15.90 -11.77
CA LYS A 13 14.00 -15.60 -10.35
C LYS A 13 13.59 -14.15 -10.03
N ALA A 14 14.07 -13.18 -10.82
CA ALA A 14 13.80 -11.77 -10.62
C ALA A 14 12.32 -11.45 -10.81
N THR A 15 11.70 -11.93 -11.89
CA THR A 15 10.28 -11.72 -12.18
C THR A 15 9.38 -12.35 -11.12
N ALA A 16 9.64 -13.61 -10.72
CA ALA A 16 8.88 -14.26 -9.65
C ALA A 16 9.01 -13.51 -8.33
N GLY A 17 10.24 -13.12 -7.96
CA GLY A 17 10.51 -12.37 -6.73
C GLY A 17 9.82 -11.01 -6.69
N ALA A 18 9.87 -10.25 -7.78
CA ALA A 18 9.16 -8.97 -7.90
C ALA A 18 7.64 -9.17 -7.81
N ARG A 19 7.06 -10.15 -8.52
CA ARG A 19 5.62 -10.46 -8.44
C ARG A 19 5.19 -10.92 -7.04
N PHE A 20 6.00 -11.70 -6.32
CA PHE A 20 5.71 -12.01 -4.90
C PHE A 20 5.72 -10.76 -4.01
N ASN A 21 6.65 -9.84 -4.23
CA ASN A 21 6.70 -8.57 -3.49
C ASN A 21 5.48 -7.68 -3.81
N ALA A 22 5.03 -7.65 -5.06
CA ALA A 22 3.79 -6.98 -5.47
C ALA A 22 2.56 -7.57 -4.77
N ALA A 23 2.44 -8.91 -4.78
CA ALA A 23 1.35 -9.60 -4.11
C ALA A 23 1.28 -9.23 -2.62
N LYS A 24 2.42 -9.30 -1.92
CA LYS A 24 2.52 -8.93 -0.50
C LYS A 24 2.18 -7.46 -0.26
N ARG A 25 2.66 -6.54 -1.11
CA ARG A 25 2.35 -5.11 -0.98
C ARG A 25 0.85 -4.88 -1.07
N LEU A 26 0.22 -5.40 -2.10
CA LEU A 26 -1.20 -5.20 -2.34
C LEU A 26 -2.05 -5.82 -1.23
N GLU A 27 -1.68 -7.00 -0.72
CA GLU A 27 -2.35 -7.62 0.43
C GLU A 27 -2.22 -6.74 1.70
N HIS A 28 -1.04 -6.16 1.93
CA HIS A 28 -0.83 -5.24 3.05
C HIS A 28 -1.62 -3.94 2.90
N ILE A 29 -1.66 -3.36 1.70
CA ILE A 29 -2.44 -2.15 1.41
C ILE A 29 -3.93 -2.44 1.64
N ASP A 30 -4.45 -3.54 1.08
CA ASP A 30 -5.86 -3.93 1.19
C ASP A 30 -6.33 -4.04 2.66
N LYS A 31 -5.56 -4.75 3.49
CA LYS A 31 -5.83 -4.85 4.94
C LYS A 31 -5.81 -3.49 5.64
N ARG A 32 -4.87 -2.60 5.28
CA ARG A 32 -4.74 -1.27 5.91
C ARG A 32 -5.80 -0.29 5.43
N MET A 33 -6.22 -0.34 4.16
CA MET A 33 -7.33 0.44 3.64
C MET A 33 -8.66 0.01 4.27
N THR A 34 -8.83 -1.29 4.53
CA THR A 34 -9.95 -1.81 5.31
C THR A 34 -9.95 -1.22 6.72
N ALA A 35 -8.81 -1.25 7.42
CA ALA A 35 -8.69 -0.64 8.74
C ALA A 35 -8.97 0.88 8.70
N LEU A 36 -8.41 1.61 7.74
CA LEU A 36 -8.67 3.04 7.53
C LEU A 36 -10.17 3.31 7.38
N THR A 37 -10.87 2.52 6.58
CA THR A 37 -12.32 2.67 6.38
C THR A 37 -13.09 2.40 7.66
N SER A 38 -12.76 1.35 8.40
CA SER A 38 -13.41 0.99 9.66
C SER A 38 -13.22 2.07 10.75
N PHE A 39 -11.98 2.55 10.94
CA PHE A 39 -11.70 3.61 11.91
C PHE A 39 -12.34 4.95 11.52
N SER A 40 -12.30 5.32 10.24
CA SER A 40 -12.96 6.52 9.75
C SER A 40 -14.47 6.48 9.99
N SER A 41 -15.09 5.31 9.79
CA SER A 41 -16.52 5.09 10.09
C SER A 41 -16.80 5.25 11.59
N ALA A 42 -15.95 4.70 12.46
CA ALA A 42 -16.06 4.88 13.90
C ALA A 42 -15.92 6.35 14.31
N TYR A 43 -14.99 7.09 13.70
CA TYR A 43 -14.83 8.54 13.94
C TYR A 43 -16.07 9.32 13.54
N LEU A 44 -16.71 9.02 12.40
CA LEU A 44 -17.96 9.66 12.01
C LEU A 44 -19.09 9.40 13.01
N ILE A 45 -19.20 8.17 13.52
CA ILE A 45 -20.18 7.84 14.57
C ILE A 45 -19.90 8.68 15.82
N LEU A 46 -18.64 8.75 16.26
CA LEU A 46 -18.26 9.57 17.42
C LEU A 46 -18.54 11.06 17.20
N LEU A 47 -18.30 11.59 16.01
CA LEU A 47 -18.55 13.00 15.69
C LEU A 47 -20.05 13.33 15.59
N SER A 48 -20.86 12.37 15.16
CA SER A 48 -22.31 12.55 15.07
C SER A 48 -23.01 12.53 16.43
N VAL A 49 -22.56 11.66 17.36
CA VAL A 49 -23.22 11.47 18.67
C VAL A 49 -22.49 12.21 19.80
N GLY A 50 -21.17 12.35 19.70
CA GLY A 50 -20.29 12.92 20.74
C GLY A 50 -20.69 14.30 21.23
N PRO A 51 -20.99 15.30 20.37
CA PRO A 51 -21.40 16.63 20.81
C PRO A 51 -22.62 16.59 21.74
N SER A 52 -23.60 15.72 21.45
CA SER A 52 -24.80 15.56 22.28
C SER A 52 -24.49 14.94 23.64
N LEU A 53 -23.56 13.98 23.70
CA LEU A 53 -23.14 13.34 24.95
C LEU A 53 -22.30 14.25 25.84
N MET A 54 -21.60 15.21 25.24
CA MET A 54 -20.65 16.09 25.94
C MET A 54 -21.28 17.44 26.33
N GLY A 55 -22.55 17.67 26.05
CA GLY A 55 -23.21 18.95 26.29
C GLY A 55 -22.59 20.09 25.49
N ALA A 56 -22.11 19.81 24.27
CA ALA A 56 -21.45 20.80 23.43
C ALA A 56 -22.40 21.97 23.13
N SER A 57 -21.84 23.19 23.05
CA SER A 57 -22.65 24.39 22.82
C SER A 57 -23.32 24.35 21.44
N ALA A 58 -24.48 24.99 21.31
CA ALA A 58 -25.14 25.14 20.00
C ALA A 58 -24.25 25.84 18.95
N ALA A 59 -23.28 26.65 19.40
CA ALA A 59 -22.31 27.30 18.52
C ALA A 59 -21.36 26.31 17.83
N SER A 60 -21.17 25.11 18.37
CA SER A 60 -20.33 24.05 17.78
C SER A 60 -21.02 23.25 16.67
N GLN A 61 -22.35 23.36 16.54
CA GLN A 61 -23.12 22.54 15.60
C GLN A 61 -22.73 22.77 14.13
N PRO A 62 -22.59 24.02 13.63
CA PRO A 62 -22.25 24.25 12.23
C PRO A 62 -20.88 23.67 11.86
N ILE A 63 -19.87 23.87 12.71
CA ILE A 63 -18.51 23.40 12.44
C ILE A 63 -18.40 21.88 12.55
N THR A 64 -19.15 21.26 13.47
CA THR A 64 -19.21 19.80 13.60
C THR A 64 -19.92 19.16 12.40
N ASN A 65 -21.02 19.76 11.93
CA ASN A 65 -21.72 19.30 10.72
C ASN A 65 -20.82 19.39 9.49
N LEU A 66 -20.10 20.50 9.33
CA LEU A 66 -19.16 20.69 8.23
C LEU A 66 -18.05 19.62 8.26
N PHE A 67 -17.41 19.43 9.42
CA PHE A 67 -16.32 18.47 9.59
C PHE A 67 -16.79 17.03 9.35
N SER A 68 -17.94 16.65 9.90
CA SER A 68 -18.53 15.32 9.71
C SER A 68 -18.94 15.07 8.25
N THR A 69 -19.50 16.08 7.57
CA THR A 69 -19.87 15.99 6.15
C THR A 69 -18.63 15.82 5.28
N ALA A 70 -17.59 16.64 5.50
CA ALA A 70 -16.33 16.54 4.78
C ALA A 70 -15.67 15.16 4.97
N LEU A 71 -15.62 14.67 6.21
CA LEU A 71 -15.09 13.34 6.50
C LEU A 71 -15.91 12.22 5.85
N SER A 72 -17.24 12.36 5.79
CA SER A 72 -18.13 11.40 5.12
C SER A 72 -17.87 11.33 3.60
N VAL A 73 -17.70 12.49 2.96
CA VAL A 73 -17.36 12.58 1.53
C VAL A 73 -16.00 11.95 1.25
N LEU A 74 -14.99 12.25 2.09
CA LEU A 74 -13.64 11.66 1.96
C LEU A 74 -13.66 10.14 2.18
N LEU A 75 -14.41 9.66 3.16
CA LEU A 75 -14.59 8.24 3.41
C LEU A 75 -15.21 7.54 2.20
N LEU A 76 -16.30 8.09 1.66
CA LEU A 76 -16.96 7.55 0.46
C LEU A 76 -16.00 7.49 -0.73
N ALA A 77 -15.29 8.59 -1.01
CA ALA A 77 -14.32 8.65 -2.10
C ALA A 77 -13.20 7.61 -1.92
N SER A 78 -12.66 7.47 -0.71
CA SER A 78 -11.62 6.49 -0.39
C SER A 78 -12.09 5.05 -0.56
N SER A 79 -13.33 4.73 -0.15
CA SER A 79 -13.92 3.40 -0.32
C SER A 79 -14.12 3.05 -1.79
N VAL A 80 -14.61 3.98 -2.61
CA VAL A 80 -14.79 3.77 -4.06
C VAL A 80 -13.44 3.57 -4.75
N LEU A 81 -12.44 4.39 -4.44
CA LEU A 81 -11.09 4.25 -5.01
C LEU A 81 -10.43 2.93 -4.62
N SER A 82 -10.59 2.51 -3.36
CA SER A 82 -10.05 1.24 -2.86
C SER A 82 -10.70 0.03 -3.53
N TYR A 83 -12.01 0.11 -3.80
CA TYR A 83 -12.70 -0.93 -4.54
C TYR A 83 -12.23 -0.98 -6.01
N ALA A 84 -12.16 0.18 -6.67
CA ALA A 84 -11.75 0.29 -8.06
C ALA A 84 -10.30 -0.15 -8.32
N SER A 85 -9.41 -0.05 -7.33
CA SER A 85 -8.01 -0.45 -7.46
C SER A 85 -7.82 -1.97 -7.52
N GLY A 86 -8.80 -2.76 -7.06
CA GLY A 86 -8.80 -4.22 -7.14
C GLY A 86 -7.59 -4.88 -6.46
N HIS A 87 -7.11 -4.32 -5.34
CA HIS A 87 -5.88 -4.76 -4.68
C HIS A 87 -5.86 -6.26 -4.35
N ALA A 88 -6.95 -6.80 -3.79
CA ALA A 88 -7.06 -8.23 -3.48
C ALA A 88 -6.94 -9.13 -4.72
N VAL A 89 -7.66 -8.80 -5.80
CA VAL A 89 -7.64 -9.56 -7.06
C VAL A 89 -6.25 -9.53 -7.70
N ARG A 90 -5.66 -8.34 -7.81
CA ARG A 90 -4.32 -8.15 -8.36
C ARG A 90 -3.26 -8.86 -7.51
N SER A 91 -3.39 -8.83 -6.18
CA SER A 91 -2.50 -9.57 -5.28
C SER A 91 -2.49 -11.06 -5.58
N GLU A 92 -3.67 -11.66 -5.73
CA GLU A 92 -3.80 -13.08 -6.04
C GLU A 92 -3.27 -13.41 -7.44
N GLN A 93 -3.55 -12.56 -8.44
CA GLN A 93 -2.98 -12.72 -9.79
C GLN A 93 -1.45 -12.70 -9.78
N TYR A 94 -0.83 -11.75 -9.06
CA TYR A 94 0.62 -11.72 -8.91
C TYR A 94 1.17 -12.96 -8.19
N ARG A 95 0.49 -13.41 -7.13
CA ARG A 95 0.91 -14.59 -6.36
C ARG A 95 0.87 -15.85 -7.22
N ARG A 96 -0.24 -16.09 -7.93
CA ARG A 96 -0.36 -17.24 -8.86
C ARG A 96 0.67 -17.20 -9.97
N SER A 97 0.85 -16.03 -10.56
CA SER A 97 1.85 -15.83 -11.60
C SER A 97 3.27 -16.13 -11.11
N ALA A 98 3.64 -15.63 -9.93
CA ALA A 98 4.94 -15.89 -9.33
C ALA A 98 5.16 -17.38 -9.00
N LEU A 99 4.12 -18.09 -8.55
CA LEU A 99 4.17 -19.54 -8.31
C LEU A 99 4.39 -20.32 -9.61
N GLU A 100 3.67 -20.00 -10.68
CA GLU A 100 3.84 -20.65 -12.00
C GLU A 100 5.26 -20.40 -12.56
N ILE A 101 5.78 -19.17 -12.45
CA ILE A 101 7.18 -18.86 -12.85
C ILE A 101 8.19 -19.65 -12.00
N GLN A 102 7.95 -19.77 -10.70
CA GLN A 102 8.83 -20.51 -9.80
C GLN A 102 8.82 -22.01 -10.08
N GLU A 103 7.69 -22.57 -10.55
CA GLU A 103 7.60 -23.93 -11.04
C GLU A 103 8.49 -24.17 -12.27
N ILE A 104 8.36 -23.32 -13.29
CA ILE A 104 9.21 -23.34 -14.49
C ILE A 104 10.69 -23.26 -14.09
N ARG A 105 11.02 -22.38 -13.14
CA ARG A 105 12.39 -22.24 -12.63
C ARG A 105 12.88 -23.49 -11.91
N ARG A 106 12.03 -24.19 -11.14
CA ARG A 106 12.40 -25.44 -10.47
C ARG A 106 12.70 -26.53 -11.51
N GLU A 107 11.87 -26.66 -12.53
CA GLU A 107 12.10 -27.61 -13.63
C GLU A 107 13.42 -27.35 -14.34
N LEU A 108 13.71 -26.09 -14.69
CA LEU A 108 14.99 -25.69 -15.27
C LEU A 108 16.18 -26.08 -14.38
N ARG A 109 16.07 -25.86 -13.06
CA ARG A 109 17.12 -26.21 -12.10
C ARG A 109 17.27 -27.71 -11.88
N PHE A 110 16.19 -28.49 -11.98
CA PHE A 110 16.26 -29.94 -11.87
C PHE A 110 16.92 -30.58 -13.09
N ALA A 111 16.72 -30.01 -14.28
CA ALA A 111 17.43 -30.44 -15.48
C ALA A 111 18.95 -30.20 -15.39
N GLY A 112 19.39 -29.16 -14.66
CA GLY A 112 20.79 -28.91 -14.37
C GLY A 112 21.62 -28.73 -15.65
N GLU A 113 22.70 -29.51 -15.80
CA GLU A 113 23.53 -29.51 -17.00
C GLU A 113 22.90 -30.24 -18.20
N ASN A 114 21.84 -31.03 -17.96
CA ASN A 114 21.16 -31.84 -18.98
C ASN A 114 20.04 -31.09 -19.71
N VAL A 115 20.04 -29.75 -19.69
CA VAL A 115 19.02 -28.95 -20.38
C VAL A 115 19.20 -29.07 -21.89
N THR A 116 18.28 -29.78 -22.53
CA THR A 116 18.20 -29.87 -23.99
C THR A 116 17.61 -28.59 -24.58
N GLN A 117 17.89 -28.32 -25.85
CA GLN A 117 17.30 -27.18 -26.57
C GLN A 117 15.76 -27.24 -26.60
N GLU A 118 15.21 -28.44 -26.76
CA GLU A 118 13.76 -28.68 -26.76
C GLU A 118 13.13 -28.36 -25.40
N LEU A 119 13.75 -28.82 -24.30
CA LEU A 119 13.30 -28.50 -22.95
C LEU A 119 13.37 -26.99 -22.69
N PHE A 120 14.49 -26.35 -23.06
CA PHE A 120 14.66 -24.91 -22.91
C PHE A 120 13.59 -24.12 -23.66
N SER A 121 13.33 -24.48 -24.92
CA SER A 121 12.28 -23.88 -25.75
C SER A 121 10.90 -24.02 -25.08
N THR A 122 10.59 -25.23 -24.60
CA THR A 122 9.33 -25.52 -23.89
C THR A 122 9.15 -24.66 -22.64
N LEU A 123 10.20 -24.54 -21.82
CA LEU A 123 10.16 -23.73 -20.60
C LEU A 123 10.05 -22.24 -20.92
N SER A 124 10.70 -21.75 -21.98
CA SER A 124 10.58 -20.36 -22.45
C SER A 124 9.16 -20.06 -22.92
N HIS A 125 8.55 -20.92 -23.74
CA HIS A 125 7.17 -20.74 -24.19
C HIS A 125 6.17 -20.76 -23.03
N ARG A 126 6.37 -21.64 -22.05
CA ARG A 126 5.56 -21.65 -20.82
C ARG A 126 5.72 -20.35 -20.03
N TYR A 127 6.93 -19.81 -19.93
CA TYR A 127 7.16 -18.54 -19.26
C TYR A 127 6.40 -17.40 -19.95
N ASP A 128 6.49 -17.30 -21.28
CA ASP A 128 5.77 -16.30 -22.06
C ASP A 128 4.25 -16.46 -21.92
N ALA A 129 3.74 -17.69 -21.93
CA ALA A 129 2.33 -17.98 -21.69
C ALA A 129 1.87 -17.49 -20.30
N VAL A 130 2.69 -17.64 -19.26
CA VAL A 130 2.41 -17.10 -17.92
C VAL A 130 2.40 -15.57 -17.94
N LEU A 131 3.33 -14.92 -18.66
CA LEU A 131 3.34 -13.46 -18.79
C LEU A 131 2.08 -12.94 -19.50
N GLN A 132 1.63 -13.62 -20.56
CA GLN A 132 0.42 -13.26 -21.30
C GLN A 132 -0.86 -13.52 -20.49
N LYS A 133 -0.94 -14.67 -19.80
CA LYS A 133 -2.07 -15.04 -18.94
C LYS A 133 -2.30 -14.03 -17.81
N TYR A 134 -1.22 -13.53 -17.21
CA TYR A 134 -1.25 -12.51 -16.16
C TYR A 134 -0.71 -11.19 -16.70
N SER A 135 -1.48 -10.53 -17.56
CA SER A 135 -1.15 -9.26 -18.22
C SER A 135 -1.21 -8.03 -17.29
N ILE A 136 -0.64 -8.16 -16.09
CA ILE A 136 -0.53 -7.10 -15.09
C ILE A 136 0.95 -6.87 -14.75
N ASN A 137 1.34 -5.61 -14.66
CA ASN A 137 2.71 -5.19 -14.39
C ASN A 137 2.84 -4.70 -12.95
N HIS A 138 3.84 -5.24 -12.24
CA HIS A 138 4.19 -4.77 -10.91
C HIS A 138 4.79 -3.36 -11.01
N ASP A 139 4.83 -2.65 -9.88
CA ASP A 139 5.45 -1.32 -9.85
C ASP A 139 6.96 -1.45 -9.60
N ASP A 140 7.74 -0.42 -9.94
CA ASP A 140 9.20 -0.42 -9.76
C ASP A 140 9.61 -0.72 -8.32
N VAL A 141 8.82 -0.27 -7.33
CA VAL A 141 9.11 -0.50 -5.91
C VAL A 141 9.08 -1.98 -5.53
N ASP A 142 8.39 -2.84 -6.29
CA ASP A 142 8.41 -4.29 -6.08
C ASP A 142 9.75 -4.89 -6.49
N PHE A 143 10.32 -4.37 -7.57
CA PHE A 143 11.66 -4.73 -8.01
C PHE A 143 12.72 -4.13 -7.09
N TYR A 144 12.56 -2.88 -6.62
CA TYR A 144 13.46 -2.31 -5.62
C TYR A 144 13.48 -3.15 -4.33
N ARG A 145 12.31 -3.60 -3.87
CA ARG A 145 12.21 -4.51 -2.73
C ARG A 145 12.91 -5.84 -3.01
N TYR A 146 12.81 -6.38 -4.22
CA TYR A 146 13.56 -7.57 -4.62
C TYR A 146 15.08 -7.32 -4.57
N GLN A 147 15.56 -6.24 -5.17
CA GLN A 147 16.99 -5.89 -5.13
C GLN A 147 17.52 -5.76 -3.70
N LEU A 148 16.75 -5.14 -2.80
CA LEU A 148 17.10 -5.02 -1.38
C LEU A 148 17.18 -6.37 -0.65
N GLN A 149 16.42 -7.38 -1.08
CA GLN A 149 16.45 -8.75 -0.53
C GLN A 149 17.68 -9.56 -1.01
N TYR A 150 18.25 -9.19 -2.16
CA TYR A 150 19.40 -9.88 -2.77
C TYR A 150 20.62 -8.96 -2.94
N PRO A 151 21.19 -8.43 -1.84
CA PRO A 151 22.26 -7.43 -1.89
C PRO A 151 23.58 -7.95 -2.48
N LYS A 152 23.78 -9.27 -2.54
CA LYS A 152 24.93 -9.89 -3.19
C LYS A 152 24.83 -9.88 -4.72
N GLU A 153 23.61 -9.94 -5.25
CA GLU A 153 23.32 -9.92 -6.70
C GLU A 153 23.18 -8.49 -7.21
N TYR A 154 22.74 -7.57 -6.35
CA TYR A 154 22.54 -6.16 -6.67
C TYR A 154 23.38 -5.30 -5.74
N ILE A 155 24.65 -5.09 -6.13
CA ILE A 155 25.56 -4.21 -5.41
C ILE A 155 25.03 -2.79 -5.54
N MET A 156 24.75 -2.17 -4.39
CA MET A 156 24.18 -0.83 -4.30
C MET A 156 25.00 -0.01 -3.30
N ASN A 157 25.21 1.26 -3.62
CA ASN A 157 25.80 2.19 -2.67
C ASN A 157 24.82 2.47 -1.50
N ARG A 158 25.26 3.17 -0.46
CA ARG A 158 24.42 3.46 0.71
C ARG A 158 23.25 4.39 0.38
N PHE A 159 23.44 5.34 -0.52
CA PHE A 159 22.43 6.32 -0.90
C PHE A 159 21.30 5.67 -1.73
N ASP A 160 21.63 4.89 -2.75
CA ASP A 160 20.69 4.12 -3.57
C ASP A 160 19.88 3.16 -2.71
N ARG A 161 20.54 2.48 -1.76
CA ARG A 161 19.87 1.59 -0.80
C ARG A 161 18.88 2.36 0.04
N PHE A 162 19.26 3.52 0.56
CA PHE A 162 18.38 4.36 1.37
C PHE A 162 17.18 4.85 0.55
N GLU A 163 17.42 5.40 -0.64
CA GLU A 163 16.37 5.89 -1.54
C GLU A 163 15.36 4.79 -1.89
N LYS A 164 15.84 3.62 -2.32
CA LYS A 164 14.97 2.47 -2.63
C LYS A 164 14.22 1.98 -1.40
N SER A 165 14.88 1.93 -0.23
CA SER A 165 14.24 1.53 1.03
C SER A 165 13.14 2.52 1.42
N ALA A 166 13.38 3.82 1.26
CA ALA A 166 12.40 4.87 1.52
C ALA A 166 11.20 4.76 0.57
N LYS A 167 11.43 4.59 -0.73
CA LYS A 167 10.36 4.37 -1.72
C LYS A 167 9.52 3.14 -1.41
N VAL A 168 10.14 2.02 -1.06
CA VAL A 168 9.44 0.79 -0.64
C VAL A 168 8.67 1.02 0.64
N PHE A 169 9.25 1.67 1.64
CA PHE A 169 8.57 1.97 2.90
C PHE A 169 7.33 2.83 2.68
N MET A 170 7.45 3.90 1.90
CA MET A 170 6.32 4.79 1.58
C MET A 170 5.20 4.05 0.85
N ALA A 171 5.55 3.23 -0.14
CA ALA A 171 4.56 2.44 -0.89
C ALA A 171 3.77 1.44 -0.02
N TYR A 172 4.39 0.91 1.04
CA TYR A 172 3.70 0.02 1.99
C TYR A 172 2.94 0.78 3.08
N SER A 173 3.43 1.95 3.48
CA SER A 173 2.98 2.65 4.69
C SER A 173 1.97 3.77 4.45
N TYR A 174 1.75 4.22 3.21
CA TYR A 174 0.85 5.34 2.94
C TYR A 174 -0.56 5.18 3.55
N PRO A 175 -1.23 4.00 3.56
CA PRO A 175 -2.57 3.90 4.15
C PRO A 175 -2.55 4.14 5.67
N ALA A 176 -1.49 3.65 6.34
CA ALA A 176 -1.31 3.83 7.77
C ALA A 176 -0.94 5.29 8.11
N MET A 177 -0.16 5.96 7.25
CA MET A 177 0.13 7.38 7.40
C MET A 177 -1.13 8.23 7.26
N ILE A 178 -1.98 7.93 6.27
CA ILE A 178 -3.29 8.59 6.11
C ILE A 178 -4.14 8.38 7.37
N LEU A 179 -4.23 7.14 7.87
CA LEU A 179 -4.97 6.86 9.10
C LEU A 179 -4.42 7.66 10.28
N LEU A 180 -3.11 7.69 10.49
CA LEU A 180 -2.49 8.44 11.58
C LEU A 180 -2.81 9.95 11.48
N LEU A 181 -2.69 10.54 10.29
CA LEU A 181 -3.02 11.94 10.05
C LEU A 181 -4.50 12.22 10.34
N LEU A 182 -5.39 11.33 9.88
CA LEU A 182 -6.82 11.44 10.12
C LEU A 182 -7.15 11.32 11.62
N THR A 183 -6.59 10.33 12.31
CA THR A 183 -6.73 10.17 13.76
C THR A 183 -6.25 11.43 14.49
N GLY A 184 -5.09 11.98 14.10
CA GLY A 184 -4.58 13.23 14.65
C GLY A 184 -5.54 14.40 14.43
N ALA A 185 -6.09 14.55 13.22
CA ALA A 185 -7.06 15.59 12.90
C ALA A 185 -8.34 15.45 13.74
N VAL A 186 -8.87 14.24 13.90
CA VAL A 186 -10.06 13.97 14.72
C VAL A 186 -9.78 14.25 16.20
N LEU A 187 -8.61 13.88 16.72
CA LEU A 187 -8.22 14.17 18.10
C LEU A 187 -8.10 15.68 18.35
N LEU A 188 -7.42 16.40 17.45
CA LEU A 188 -7.31 17.86 17.53
C LEU A 188 -8.69 18.53 17.49
N PHE A 189 -9.58 18.07 16.61
CA PHE A 189 -10.94 18.58 16.54
C PHE A 189 -11.74 18.28 17.82
N THR A 190 -11.57 17.09 18.40
CA THR A 190 -12.21 16.73 19.67
C THR A 190 -11.72 17.60 20.83
N ILE A 191 -10.41 17.86 20.91
CA ILE A 191 -9.82 18.79 21.89
C ILE A 191 -10.38 20.20 21.67
N PHE A 192 -10.52 20.63 20.42
CA PHE A 192 -11.13 21.92 20.08
C PHE A 192 -12.56 22.04 20.64
N LEU A 193 -13.38 20.99 20.47
CA LEU A 193 -14.73 20.94 21.02
C LEU A 193 -14.73 21.00 22.55
N ILE A 194 -13.84 20.27 23.22
CA ILE A 194 -13.77 20.21 24.69
C ILE A 194 -13.31 21.54 25.30
N VAL A 195 -12.19 22.08 24.82
CA VAL A 195 -11.51 23.20 25.49
C VAL A 195 -12.15 24.54 25.14
N TRP A 196 -12.62 24.71 23.91
CA TRP A 196 -13.19 25.97 23.43
C TRP A 196 -14.71 25.89 23.19
N GLY A 197 -15.35 24.76 23.51
CA GLY A 197 -16.80 24.59 23.30
C GLY A 197 -17.21 24.64 21.83
N GLY A 198 -16.26 24.45 20.92
CA GLY A 198 -16.42 24.59 19.47
C GLY A 198 -16.47 26.05 18.96
N ASP A 199 -16.14 27.02 19.80
CA ASP A 199 -16.09 28.44 19.42
C ASP A 199 -14.75 28.80 18.77
N ALA A 200 -14.77 28.99 17.46
CA ALA A 200 -13.59 29.34 16.67
C ALA A 200 -13.05 30.74 17.03
N GLY A 201 -13.89 31.69 17.44
CA GLY A 201 -13.48 33.03 17.85
C GLY A 201 -12.63 32.97 19.11
N ARG A 202 -13.12 32.27 20.14
CA ARG A 202 -12.37 32.06 21.40
C ARG A 202 -11.04 31.31 21.18
N PHE A 203 -11.00 30.38 20.23
CA PHE A 203 -9.76 29.70 19.87
C PHE A 203 -8.75 30.65 19.20
N LEU A 204 -9.20 31.46 18.25
CA LEU A 204 -8.34 32.42 17.54
C LEU A 204 -7.80 33.51 18.47
N GLU A 205 -8.62 34.02 19.40
CA GLU A 205 -8.18 34.97 20.42
C GLU A 205 -7.10 34.37 21.33
N TRP A 206 -7.30 33.13 21.80
CA TRP A 206 -6.31 32.41 22.60
C TRP A 206 -4.99 32.20 21.84
N ALA A 207 -5.06 31.84 20.55
CA ALA A 207 -3.88 31.64 19.73
C ALA A 207 -3.13 32.96 19.49
N ALA A 208 -3.86 34.04 19.21
CA ALA A 208 -3.28 35.37 19.00
C ALA A 208 -2.52 35.86 20.25
N MET A 209 -3.07 35.67 21.45
CA MET A 209 -2.43 36.10 22.71
C MET A 209 -1.16 35.32 23.08
N ARG A 210 -0.97 34.11 22.54
CA ARG A 210 0.10 33.19 22.98
C ARG A 210 1.26 33.08 21.99
N PHE A 211 1.02 33.47 20.74
CA PHE A 211 2.00 33.40 19.65
C PHE A 211 2.32 34.77 19.01
N SER A 212 1.82 35.87 19.59
CA SER A 212 2.29 37.24 19.34
C SER A 212 3.43 37.61 20.27
#